data_AF-A0A6P0LEJ6-F1
#
_entry.id   AF-A0A6P0LEJ6-F1
#
_cell.length_a   1.000
_cell.length_b   1.000
_cell.length_c   1.000
_cell.angle_alpha   90.00
_cell.angle_beta   90.00
_cell.angle_gamma   90.00
#
_symmetry.space_group_name_H-M   'P 1'
#
loop_
_entity.id
_entity.type
_entity.pdbx_description
1 polymer ?
#
loop_
_entity_poly.entity_id
_entity_poly.type
_entity_poly.pdbx_seq_one_letter_code
_entity_poly.pdbx_strand_id
1 'polypeptide(L)'
;IEVNDTTLKFKKAVIATGARAVRPRVEGMQEAGYLTNETVFSLTERPNRLAVIGGGPIGCELAQSFRRLGCEVVLFHRGSHILNKEDADAADIVQKVFLKEGIRLVLGAQLNRVEKTEAGKTLHFNSCTGLEESVTVDEILIGAGRAPNVEGLNLELVGVEYDQRKGVKVNDYLETTNPKIYAAGDICMDWKFTHAADSAARIVIKNTLFSPFGFGKYKLSNLVMPWATYTDPEIAHVGMYEHEAQAKGFNVNTIKIPFSTVDRAIADGEEEGFVKIHHKKGSDQILGATIVATHAGEMISEVTTAIVHKIGLSKLSSVIHPYPTQAEGIKKAADAYRRTLLTPRTKTFLEFLTKLS
;
A
#
# COMPACT_ATOMS: atom_id res chain seq x y z
N ILE A 1 20.37 -28.16 -6.39
CA ILE A 1 19.13 -27.69 -7.07
C ILE A 1 19.18 -28.24 -8.47
N GLU A 2 18.09 -28.77 -8.98
CA GLU A 2 17.99 -29.25 -10.35
C GLU A 2 17.19 -28.25 -11.18
N VAL A 3 17.72 -27.85 -12.34
CA VAL A 3 17.05 -26.94 -13.28
C VAL A 3 17.29 -27.48 -14.68
N ASN A 4 16.22 -27.84 -15.40
CA ASN A 4 16.28 -28.46 -16.73
C ASN A 4 17.32 -29.60 -16.77
N ASP A 5 17.13 -30.61 -15.91
CA ASP A 5 18.00 -31.79 -15.76
C ASP A 5 19.46 -31.50 -15.33
N THR A 6 19.79 -30.25 -15.02
CA THR A 6 21.13 -29.84 -14.60
C THR A 6 21.20 -29.67 -13.09
N THR A 7 22.09 -30.43 -12.45
CA THR A 7 22.34 -30.31 -11.00
C THR A 7 23.33 -29.20 -10.67
N LEU A 8 22.85 -28.17 -9.97
CA LEU A 8 23.63 -27.04 -9.46
C LEU A 8 23.94 -27.23 -7.96
N LYS A 9 25.23 -27.13 -7.61
CA LYS A 9 25.73 -27.16 -6.23
C LYS A 9 25.80 -25.74 -5.66
N PHE A 10 25.46 -25.57 -4.38
CA PHE A 10 25.48 -24.28 -3.69
C PHE A 10 25.98 -24.42 -2.25
N LYS A 11 26.57 -23.33 -1.72
CA LYS A 11 26.87 -23.21 -0.28
C LYS A 11 25.69 -22.62 0.49
N LYS A 12 25.04 -21.62 -0.11
CA LYS A 12 23.85 -20.91 0.37
C LYS A 12 22.91 -20.67 -0.82
N ALA A 13 21.61 -20.64 -0.57
CA ALA A 13 20.58 -20.37 -1.57
C ALA A 13 19.57 -19.34 -1.04
N VAL A 14 18.95 -18.59 -1.95
CA VAL A 14 17.89 -17.64 -1.65
C VAL A 14 16.67 -17.98 -2.51
N ILE A 15 15.52 -18.18 -1.89
CA ILE A 15 14.24 -18.36 -2.57
C ILE A 15 13.65 -16.96 -2.78
N ALA A 16 13.56 -16.54 -4.04
CA ALA A 16 13.03 -15.24 -4.45
C ALA A 16 12.03 -15.40 -5.61
N THR A 17 11.19 -16.44 -5.56
CA THR A 17 10.23 -16.80 -6.62
C THR A 17 9.03 -15.87 -6.72
N GLY A 18 8.93 -14.89 -5.82
CA GLY A 18 7.90 -13.87 -5.84
C GLY A 18 6.49 -14.39 -5.52
N ALA A 19 5.50 -13.70 -6.07
CA ALA A 19 4.08 -14.05 -5.99
C ALA A 19 3.40 -13.80 -7.33
N ARG A 20 2.20 -14.35 -7.48
CA ARG A 20 1.32 -14.21 -8.66
C ARG A 20 -0.08 -13.78 -8.23
N ALA A 21 -0.90 -13.32 -9.17
CA ALA A 21 -2.31 -13.01 -8.86
C ALA A 21 -3.05 -14.23 -8.26
N VAL A 22 -3.88 -14.00 -7.24
CA VAL A 22 -4.72 -15.06 -6.68
C VAL A 22 -5.70 -15.54 -7.75
N ARG A 23 -5.76 -16.86 -7.97
CA ARG A 23 -6.78 -17.47 -8.83
C ARG A 23 -8.12 -17.46 -8.10
N PRO A 24 -9.15 -16.78 -8.62
CA PRO A 24 -10.46 -16.75 -7.98
C PRO A 24 -11.09 -18.15 -7.96
N ARG A 25 -11.66 -18.53 -6.82
CA ARG A 25 -12.47 -19.75 -6.67
C ARG A 25 -13.94 -19.41 -6.87
N VAL A 26 -14.27 -18.93 -8.06
CA VAL A 26 -15.63 -18.57 -8.47
C VAL A 26 -15.98 -19.48 -9.62
N GLU A 27 -17.16 -20.11 -9.56
CA GLU A 27 -17.62 -21.05 -10.58
C GLU A 27 -17.63 -20.39 -11.97
N GLY A 28 -17.13 -21.08 -12.99
CA GLY A 28 -17.10 -20.59 -14.37
C GLY A 28 -16.05 -19.49 -14.68
N MET A 29 -15.29 -19.03 -13.68
CA MET A 29 -14.29 -17.97 -13.86
C MET A 29 -13.14 -18.39 -14.78
N GLN A 30 -12.68 -19.64 -14.66
CA GLN A 30 -11.57 -20.17 -15.46
C GLN A 30 -11.98 -20.32 -16.93
N GLU A 31 -13.20 -20.81 -17.17
CA GLU A 31 -13.80 -21.02 -18.49
C GLU A 31 -14.09 -19.68 -19.19
N ALA A 32 -14.56 -18.68 -18.44
CA ALA A 32 -14.78 -17.32 -18.96
C ALA A 32 -13.47 -16.60 -19.29
N GLY A 33 -12.39 -16.93 -18.59
CA GLY A 33 -11.09 -16.28 -18.68
C GLY A 33 -11.08 -14.89 -18.04
N TYR A 34 -9.89 -14.42 -17.66
CA TYR A 34 -9.71 -13.11 -17.00
C TYR A 34 -8.29 -12.59 -17.19
N LEU A 35 -8.15 -11.28 -17.01
CA LEU A 35 -6.90 -10.56 -16.92
C LEU A 35 -6.39 -10.53 -15.47
N THR A 36 -5.08 -10.39 -15.36
CA THR A 36 -4.38 -10.17 -14.10
C THR A 36 -3.46 -8.97 -14.25
N ASN A 37 -2.81 -8.53 -13.16
CA ASN A 37 -1.78 -7.50 -13.23
C ASN A 37 -0.58 -7.87 -14.14
N GLU A 38 -0.45 -9.13 -14.57
CA GLU A 38 0.60 -9.56 -15.51
C GLU A 38 0.13 -9.50 -16.97
N THR A 39 -1.15 -9.80 -17.23
CA THR A 39 -1.68 -9.92 -18.60
C THR A 39 -2.40 -8.68 -19.09
N VAL A 40 -2.86 -7.82 -18.18
CA VAL A 40 -3.63 -6.60 -18.53
C VAL A 40 -2.84 -5.63 -19.40
N PHE A 41 -1.53 -5.53 -19.21
CA PHE A 41 -0.65 -4.62 -19.96
C PHE A 41 -0.36 -5.09 -21.39
N SER A 42 -0.81 -6.29 -21.77
CA SER A 42 -0.70 -6.82 -23.13
C SER A 42 -1.96 -6.56 -23.97
N LEU A 43 -3.00 -5.91 -23.41
CA LEU A 43 -4.17 -5.52 -24.18
C LEU A 43 -3.79 -4.51 -25.27
N THR A 44 -4.14 -4.83 -26.51
CA THR A 44 -4.01 -3.93 -27.66
C THR A 44 -5.32 -3.21 -27.99
N GLU A 45 -6.43 -3.73 -27.47
CA GLU A 45 -7.77 -3.17 -27.64
C GLU A 45 -8.39 -2.89 -26.27
N ARG A 46 -9.04 -1.73 -26.16
CA ARG A 46 -9.72 -1.31 -24.94
C ARG A 46 -11.09 -2.02 -24.84
N PRO A 47 -11.40 -2.75 -23.76
CA PRO A 47 -12.75 -3.28 -23.56
C PRO A 47 -13.73 -2.13 -23.34
N ASN A 48 -14.99 -2.26 -23.80
CA ASN A 48 -15.98 -1.22 -23.53
C ASN A 48 -16.46 -1.27 -22.08
N ARG A 49 -16.67 -2.49 -21.55
CA ARG A 49 -17.10 -2.78 -20.18
C ARG A 49 -16.09 -3.66 -19.47
N LEU A 50 -15.62 -3.23 -18.30
CA LEU A 50 -14.62 -3.95 -17.50
C LEU A 50 -15.15 -4.21 -16.09
N ALA A 51 -15.14 -5.46 -15.66
CA ALA A 51 -15.30 -5.80 -14.25
C ALA A 51 -13.94 -5.90 -13.57
N VAL A 52 -13.74 -5.19 -12.48
CA VAL A 52 -12.55 -5.30 -11.63
C VAL A 52 -12.93 -6.01 -10.34
N ILE A 53 -12.29 -7.13 -10.04
CA ILE A 53 -12.56 -7.94 -8.84
C ILE A 53 -11.46 -7.69 -7.82
N GLY A 54 -11.80 -6.95 -6.76
CA GLY A 54 -10.96 -6.66 -5.61
C GLY A 54 -10.60 -5.17 -5.49
N GLY A 55 -11.27 -4.46 -4.58
CA GLY A 55 -10.95 -3.08 -4.18
C GLY A 55 -9.68 -2.90 -3.32
N GLY A 56 -8.61 -3.65 -3.58
CA GLY A 56 -7.27 -3.36 -3.04
C GLY A 56 -6.51 -2.37 -3.93
N PRO A 57 -5.25 -2.01 -3.60
CA PRO A 57 -4.47 -1.02 -4.36
C PRO A 57 -4.45 -1.25 -5.87
N ILE A 58 -4.02 -2.44 -6.31
CA ILE A 58 -3.96 -2.83 -7.74
C ILE A 58 -5.31 -2.69 -8.43
N GLY A 59 -6.39 -3.16 -7.79
CA GLY A 59 -7.72 -3.08 -8.37
C GLY A 59 -8.22 -1.64 -8.47
N CYS A 60 -7.90 -0.78 -7.50
CA CYS A 60 -8.28 0.63 -7.54
C CYS A 60 -7.50 1.38 -8.63
N GLU A 61 -6.18 1.23 -8.67
CA GLU A 61 -5.31 1.85 -9.69
C GLU A 61 -5.77 1.50 -11.10
N LEU A 62 -6.00 0.21 -11.38
CA LEU A 62 -6.42 -0.24 -12.70
C LEU A 62 -7.87 0.15 -13.00
N ALA A 63 -8.79 0.12 -12.02
CA ALA A 63 -10.16 0.57 -12.22
C ALA A 63 -10.21 2.04 -12.66
N GLN A 64 -9.47 2.92 -11.97
CA GLN A 64 -9.40 4.34 -12.33
C GLN A 64 -8.71 4.55 -13.68
N SER A 65 -7.61 3.83 -13.93
CA SER A 65 -6.90 3.91 -15.21
C SER A 65 -7.81 3.55 -16.39
N PHE A 66 -8.49 2.40 -16.33
CA PHE A 66 -9.39 1.97 -17.39
C PHE A 66 -10.62 2.88 -17.51
N ARG A 67 -11.13 3.41 -16.40
CA ARG A 67 -12.21 4.41 -16.43
C ARG A 67 -11.80 5.65 -17.21
N ARG A 68 -10.62 6.19 -16.93
CA ARG A 68 -10.05 7.37 -17.60
C ARG A 68 -9.65 7.10 -19.06
N LEU A 69 -9.34 5.85 -19.40
CA LEU A 69 -9.17 5.41 -20.79
C LEU A 69 -10.50 5.23 -21.55
N GLY A 70 -11.65 5.39 -20.88
CA GLY A 70 -12.98 5.39 -21.51
C GLY A 70 -13.79 4.11 -21.33
N CYS A 71 -13.36 3.17 -20.49
CA CYS A 71 -14.17 2.00 -20.13
C CYS A 71 -15.34 2.38 -19.21
N GLU A 72 -16.44 1.64 -19.32
CA GLU A 72 -17.41 1.49 -18.24
C GLU A 72 -16.85 0.48 -17.25
N VAL A 73 -16.60 0.93 -16.01
CA VAL A 73 -15.95 0.10 -14.99
C VAL A 73 -16.91 -0.20 -13.86
N VAL A 74 -17.00 -1.48 -13.52
CA VAL A 74 -17.65 -1.97 -12.30
C VAL A 74 -16.62 -2.63 -11.40
N LEU A 75 -16.43 -2.11 -10.20
CA LEU A 75 -15.48 -2.64 -9.22
C LEU A 75 -16.25 -3.40 -8.14
N PHE A 76 -15.91 -4.68 -7.98
CA PHE A 76 -16.43 -5.56 -6.95
C PHE A 76 -15.47 -5.65 -5.77
N HIS A 77 -16.00 -5.49 -4.56
CA HIS A 77 -15.22 -5.70 -3.34
C HIS A 77 -16.08 -6.34 -2.24
N ARG A 78 -15.48 -7.26 -1.48
CA ARG A 78 -16.16 -7.96 -0.37
C ARG A 78 -16.33 -7.08 0.86
N GLY A 79 -15.43 -6.13 1.08
CA GLY A 79 -15.53 -5.15 2.16
C GLY A 79 -16.60 -4.11 1.90
N SER A 80 -16.98 -3.38 2.95
CA SER A 80 -17.95 -2.28 2.88
C SER A 80 -17.41 -1.01 2.24
N HIS A 81 -16.09 -0.92 2.02
CA HIS A 81 -15.42 0.15 1.30
C HIS A 81 -14.16 -0.37 0.63
N ILE A 82 -13.66 0.35 -0.39
CA ILE A 82 -12.37 0.04 -1.04
C ILE A 82 -11.20 0.40 -0.12
N LEU A 83 -10.00 -0.10 -0.45
CA LEU A 83 -8.75 0.17 0.25
C LEU A 83 -8.85 -0.07 1.76
N ASN A 84 -9.45 -1.20 2.15
CA ASN A 84 -9.80 -1.53 3.53
C ASN A 84 -8.62 -1.72 4.51
N LYS A 85 -7.38 -1.60 4.02
CA LYS A 85 -6.15 -1.58 4.83
C LYS A 85 -5.63 -0.16 5.11
N GLU A 86 -6.13 0.83 4.39
CA GLU A 86 -5.85 2.24 4.61
C GLU A 86 -6.76 2.79 5.72
N ASP A 87 -6.42 3.96 6.26
CA ASP A 87 -7.35 4.68 7.13
C ASP A 87 -8.67 4.97 6.41
N ALA A 88 -9.79 4.85 7.13
CA ALA A 88 -11.13 5.03 6.55
C ALA A 88 -11.33 6.41 5.92
N ASP A 89 -10.72 7.47 6.48
CA ASP A 89 -10.82 8.82 5.94
C ASP A 89 -10.00 9.02 4.66
N ALA A 90 -8.93 8.24 4.45
CA ALA A 90 -8.16 8.24 3.21
C ALA A 90 -8.89 7.47 2.11
N ALA A 91 -9.38 6.27 2.44
CA ALA A 91 -10.14 5.43 1.51
C ALA A 91 -11.44 6.10 1.03
N ASP A 92 -12.14 6.84 1.91
CA ASP A 92 -13.38 7.55 1.58
C ASP A 92 -13.18 8.62 0.50
N ILE A 93 -12.03 9.31 0.47
CA ILE A 93 -11.71 10.30 -0.57
C ILE A 93 -11.63 9.62 -1.93
N VAL A 94 -10.82 8.57 -2.05
CA VAL A 94 -10.68 7.81 -3.31
C VAL A 94 -12.03 7.22 -3.74
N GLN A 95 -12.81 6.71 -2.79
CA GLN A 95 -14.14 6.17 -3.08
C GLN A 95 -15.08 7.23 -3.66
N LYS A 96 -15.10 8.45 -3.10
CA LYS A 96 -15.88 9.57 -3.62
C LYS A 96 -15.43 9.99 -5.02
N VAL A 97 -14.12 10.03 -5.26
CA VAL A 97 -13.58 10.30 -6.61
C VAL A 97 -14.03 9.24 -7.60
N PHE A 98 -13.98 7.96 -7.24
CA PHE A 98 -14.43 6.87 -8.11
C PHE A 98 -15.90 7.01 -8.48
N LEU A 99 -16.76 7.33 -7.52
CA LEU A 99 -18.18 7.57 -7.77
C LEU A 99 -18.41 8.80 -8.66
N LYS A 100 -17.67 9.90 -8.43
CA LYS A 100 -17.72 11.13 -9.25
C LYS A 100 -17.26 10.88 -10.69
N GLU A 101 -16.26 10.03 -10.89
CA GLU A 101 -15.79 9.62 -12.22
C GLU A 101 -16.75 8.63 -12.91
N GLY A 102 -17.71 8.05 -12.19
CA GLY A 102 -18.70 7.12 -12.72
C GLY A 102 -18.27 5.65 -12.68
N ILE A 103 -17.31 5.29 -11.83
CA ILE A 103 -16.99 3.89 -11.54
C ILE A 103 -18.10 3.32 -10.65
N ARG A 104 -18.77 2.26 -11.12
CA ARG A 104 -19.80 1.57 -10.33
C ARG A 104 -19.10 0.75 -9.25
N LEU A 105 -19.38 1.03 -7.98
CA LEU A 105 -18.85 0.25 -6.86
C LEU A 105 -19.91 -0.74 -6.37
N VAL A 106 -19.57 -2.02 -6.37
CA VAL A 106 -20.37 -3.10 -5.80
C VAL A 106 -19.65 -3.64 -4.57
N LEU A 107 -19.99 -3.04 -3.42
CA LEU A 107 -19.37 -3.29 -2.13
C LEU A 107 -20.18 -4.32 -1.32
N GLY A 108 -19.53 -5.01 -0.37
CA GLY A 108 -20.17 -6.09 0.37
C GLY A 108 -20.61 -7.26 -0.51
N ALA A 109 -20.08 -7.37 -1.72
CA ALA A 109 -20.57 -8.30 -2.72
C ALA A 109 -19.89 -9.67 -2.64
N GLN A 110 -20.69 -10.72 -2.80
CA GLN A 110 -20.20 -12.08 -2.97
C GLN A 110 -20.45 -12.54 -4.40
N LEU A 111 -19.37 -12.64 -5.18
CA LEU A 111 -19.44 -13.20 -6.53
C LEU A 111 -19.63 -14.73 -6.45
N ASN A 112 -20.69 -15.23 -7.07
CA ASN A 112 -21.11 -16.62 -6.98
C ASN A 112 -20.61 -17.43 -8.19
N ARG A 113 -20.91 -16.94 -9.39
CA ARG A 113 -20.58 -17.60 -10.66
C ARG A 113 -20.34 -16.59 -11.78
N VAL A 114 -19.59 -17.01 -12.80
CA VAL A 114 -19.36 -16.27 -14.03
C VAL A 114 -19.73 -17.16 -15.22
N GLU A 115 -20.47 -16.62 -16.18
CA GLU A 115 -20.85 -17.32 -17.41
C GLU A 115 -20.31 -16.57 -18.62
N LYS A 116 -19.74 -17.31 -19.58
CA LYS A 116 -19.41 -16.75 -20.89
C LYS A 116 -20.62 -16.88 -21.80
N THR A 117 -21.09 -15.76 -22.33
CA THR A 117 -22.26 -15.64 -23.20
C THR A 117 -21.88 -14.96 -24.52
N GLU A 118 -22.79 -14.94 -25.50
CA GLU A 118 -22.59 -14.17 -26.75
C GLU A 118 -22.45 -12.67 -26.50
N ALA A 119 -23.07 -12.15 -25.44
CA ALA A 119 -23.03 -10.73 -25.08
C ALA A 119 -21.81 -10.33 -24.23
N GLY A 120 -20.95 -11.29 -23.87
CA GLY A 120 -19.78 -11.09 -23.01
C GLY A 120 -19.76 -12.02 -21.79
N LYS A 121 -19.05 -11.61 -20.74
CA LYS A 121 -18.89 -12.36 -19.49
C LYS A 121 -19.90 -11.83 -18.47
N THR A 122 -20.83 -12.68 -18.04
CA THR A 122 -21.88 -12.32 -17.07
C THR A 122 -21.46 -12.77 -15.68
N LEU A 123 -21.35 -11.82 -14.75
CA LEU A 123 -21.02 -12.02 -13.36
C LEU A 123 -22.29 -12.03 -12.52
N HIS A 124 -22.55 -13.12 -11.80
CA HIS A 124 -23.67 -13.24 -10.86
C HIS A 124 -23.17 -13.11 -9.43
N PHE A 125 -23.78 -12.21 -8.65
CA PHE A 125 -23.34 -11.89 -7.31
C PHE A 125 -24.52 -11.58 -6.39
N ASN A 126 -24.33 -11.81 -5.10
CA ASN A 126 -25.24 -11.28 -4.09
C ASN A 126 -24.74 -9.89 -3.68
N SER A 127 -25.61 -8.89 -3.76
CA SER A 127 -25.30 -7.56 -3.25
C SER A 127 -25.35 -7.52 -1.71
N CYS A 128 -24.98 -6.39 -1.11
CA CYS A 128 -24.98 -6.23 0.34
C CYS A 128 -26.38 -6.38 0.98
N THR A 129 -27.45 -6.30 0.19
CA THR A 129 -28.84 -6.53 0.62
C THR A 129 -29.24 -8.01 0.55
N GLY A 130 -28.38 -8.88 0.02
CA GLY A 130 -28.64 -10.31 -0.19
C GLY A 130 -29.43 -10.62 -1.47
N LEU A 131 -29.75 -9.60 -2.28
CA LEU A 131 -30.39 -9.82 -3.58
C LEU A 131 -29.38 -10.34 -4.60
N GLU A 132 -29.79 -11.33 -5.38
CA GLU A 132 -29.01 -11.81 -6.51
C GLU A 132 -29.12 -10.82 -7.67
N GLU A 133 -27.97 -10.35 -8.12
CA GLU A 133 -27.82 -9.41 -9.22
C GLU A 133 -26.84 -9.98 -10.25
N SER A 134 -26.86 -9.41 -11.46
CA SER A 134 -25.87 -9.73 -12.47
C SER A 134 -25.42 -8.51 -13.26
N VAL A 135 -24.22 -8.60 -13.82
CA VAL A 135 -23.69 -7.63 -14.78
C VAL A 135 -22.92 -8.34 -15.87
N THR A 136 -23.12 -7.93 -17.12
CA THR A 136 -22.37 -8.43 -18.27
C THR A 136 -21.31 -7.42 -18.67
N VAL A 137 -20.07 -7.89 -18.84
CA VAL A 137 -18.90 -7.09 -19.22
C VAL A 137 -18.15 -7.76 -20.36
N ASP A 138 -17.22 -7.05 -20.98
CA ASP A 138 -16.38 -7.59 -22.05
C ASP A 138 -15.15 -8.31 -21.47
N GLU A 139 -14.53 -7.71 -20.46
CA GLU A 139 -13.40 -8.29 -19.74
C GLU A 139 -13.54 -8.27 -18.22
N ILE A 140 -12.78 -9.17 -17.59
CA ILE A 140 -12.68 -9.29 -16.13
C ILE A 140 -11.22 -9.11 -15.76
N LEU A 141 -10.93 -8.25 -14.79
CA LEU A 141 -9.61 -8.04 -14.22
C LEU A 141 -9.58 -8.47 -12.75
N ILE A 142 -8.64 -9.32 -12.39
CA ILE A 142 -8.45 -9.77 -11.00
C ILE A 142 -7.40 -8.90 -10.29
N GLY A 143 -7.87 -8.12 -9.32
CA GLY A 143 -7.08 -7.32 -8.38
C GLY A 143 -7.21 -7.80 -6.92
N ALA A 144 -7.67 -9.03 -6.69
CA ALA A 144 -8.04 -9.55 -5.37
C ALA A 144 -6.86 -10.02 -4.48
N GLY A 145 -5.63 -9.57 -4.79
CA GLY A 145 -4.42 -9.89 -4.03
C GLY A 145 -3.48 -10.86 -4.74
N ARG A 146 -2.41 -11.24 -4.03
CA ARG A 146 -1.29 -12.04 -4.56
C ARG A 146 -1.06 -13.27 -3.70
N ALA A 147 -0.71 -14.39 -4.34
CA ALA A 147 -0.36 -15.65 -3.70
C ALA A 147 1.13 -15.96 -3.91
N PRO A 148 1.86 -16.40 -2.88
CA PRO A 148 3.28 -16.73 -2.96
C PRO A 148 3.54 -17.92 -3.89
N ASN A 149 4.64 -17.88 -4.65
CA ASN A 149 5.02 -18.94 -5.59
C ASN A 149 5.83 -20.04 -4.89
N VAL A 150 5.14 -20.94 -4.18
CA VAL A 150 5.75 -22.04 -3.41
C VAL A 150 5.68 -23.41 -4.09
N GLU A 151 4.79 -23.56 -5.08
CA GLU A 151 4.54 -24.84 -5.73
C GLU A 151 5.71 -25.25 -6.65
N GLY A 152 5.96 -26.56 -6.73
CA GLY A 152 7.02 -27.13 -7.58
C GLY A 152 8.45 -26.91 -7.06
N LEU A 153 8.62 -26.30 -5.87
CA LEU A 153 9.94 -26.04 -5.28
C LEU A 153 10.47 -27.19 -4.39
N ASN A 154 9.63 -28.20 -4.10
CA ASN A 154 9.99 -29.35 -3.25
C ASN A 154 10.61 -28.94 -1.89
N LEU A 155 10.02 -27.92 -1.26
CA LEU A 155 10.56 -27.29 -0.04
C LEU A 155 10.65 -28.27 1.14
N GLU A 156 9.72 -29.22 1.20
CA GLU A 156 9.66 -30.26 2.23
C GLU A 156 10.89 -31.17 2.18
N LEU A 157 11.35 -31.53 0.98
CA LEU A 157 12.52 -32.40 0.79
C LEU A 157 13.82 -31.77 1.30
N VAL A 158 13.85 -30.44 1.37
CA VAL A 158 15.01 -29.67 1.85
C VAL A 158 14.76 -29.08 3.25
N GLY A 159 13.69 -29.46 3.94
CA GLY A 159 13.41 -29.02 5.30
C GLY A 159 13.12 -27.52 5.44
N VAL A 160 12.46 -26.93 4.44
CA VAL A 160 12.00 -25.53 4.46
C VAL A 160 10.50 -25.49 4.79
N GLU A 161 10.14 -24.92 5.95
CA GLU A 161 8.75 -24.68 6.32
C GLU A 161 8.12 -23.57 5.48
N TYR A 162 6.89 -23.78 5.04
CA TYR A 162 6.11 -22.79 4.31
C TYR A 162 4.61 -23.00 4.51
N ASP A 163 3.83 -22.00 4.13
CA ASP A 163 2.38 -22.04 4.06
C ASP A 163 1.93 -21.63 2.65
N GLN A 164 0.89 -22.28 2.10
CA GLN A 164 0.45 -22.01 0.73
C GLN A 164 -0.12 -20.59 0.53
N ARG A 165 -0.56 -19.92 1.61
CA ARG A 165 -1.13 -18.57 1.56
C ARG A 165 -0.14 -17.50 2.01
N LYS A 166 0.66 -17.78 3.05
CA LYS A 166 1.62 -16.84 3.64
C LYS A 166 3.02 -16.93 3.02
N GLY A 167 3.36 -18.09 2.46
CA GLY A 167 4.61 -18.33 1.74
C GLY A 167 5.68 -18.98 2.61
N VAL A 168 6.95 -18.83 2.22
CA VAL A 168 8.08 -19.41 2.95
C VAL A 168 8.21 -18.76 4.32
N LYS A 169 8.31 -19.57 5.37
CA LYS A 169 8.50 -19.06 6.73
C LYS A 169 9.96 -18.69 6.94
N VAL A 170 10.17 -17.45 7.39
CA VAL A 170 11.50 -16.92 7.71
C VAL A 170 11.53 -16.29 9.09
N ASN A 171 12.71 -16.26 9.70
CA ASN A 171 12.96 -15.43 10.88
C ASN A 171 13.23 -13.96 10.50
N ASP A 172 13.46 -13.12 11.50
CA ASP A 172 13.73 -11.69 11.31
C ASP A 172 15.04 -11.36 10.56
N TYR A 173 15.87 -12.38 10.30
CA TYR A 173 17.10 -12.30 9.50
C TYR A 173 16.92 -12.86 8.08
N LEU A 174 15.68 -13.19 7.68
CA LEU A 174 15.32 -13.80 6.40
C LEU A 174 15.86 -15.23 6.22
N GLU A 175 16.22 -15.91 7.31
CA GLU A 175 16.64 -17.31 7.31
C GLU A 175 15.42 -18.23 7.38
N THR A 176 15.40 -19.29 6.56
CA THR A 176 14.38 -20.34 6.63
C THR A 176 14.70 -21.33 7.76
N THR A 177 13.85 -22.35 7.95
CA THR A 177 14.15 -23.48 8.84
C THR A 177 15.36 -24.32 8.39
N ASN A 178 15.76 -24.23 7.12
CA ASN A 178 17.03 -24.76 6.66
C ASN A 178 18.11 -23.67 6.76
N PRO A 179 19.18 -23.86 7.56
CA PRO A 179 20.21 -22.84 7.78
C PRO A 179 21.06 -22.51 6.55
N LYS A 180 20.94 -23.27 5.45
CA LYS A 180 21.60 -22.99 4.17
C LYS A 180 20.70 -22.21 3.21
N ILE A 181 19.43 -22.01 3.53
CA ILE A 181 18.42 -21.44 2.65
C ILE A 181 17.80 -20.20 3.31
N TYR A 182 17.72 -19.13 2.54
CA TYR A 182 17.08 -17.86 2.88
C TYR A 182 15.88 -17.65 1.95
N ALA A 183 14.98 -16.73 2.28
CA ALA A 183 13.95 -16.28 1.35
C ALA A 183 13.76 -14.77 1.43
N ALA A 184 13.40 -14.14 0.32
CA ALA A 184 13.22 -12.69 0.25
C ALA A 184 12.13 -12.27 -0.74
N GLY A 185 11.49 -11.14 -0.45
CA GLY A 185 10.44 -10.55 -1.29
C GLY A 185 9.06 -11.18 -1.09
N ASP A 186 8.22 -11.08 -2.12
CA ASP A 186 6.82 -11.49 -2.10
C ASP A 186 6.58 -12.95 -1.69
N ILE A 187 7.58 -13.81 -1.75
CA ILE A 187 7.46 -15.22 -1.35
C ILE A 187 7.35 -15.39 0.18
N CYS A 188 7.77 -14.42 1.00
CA CYS A 188 7.85 -14.58 2.46
C CYS A 188 7.51 -13.33 3.27
N MET A 189 7.34 -12.16 2.65
CA MET A 189 7.16 -10.88 3.35
C MET A 189 5.71 -10.39 3.31
N ASP A 190 5.23 -9.72 4.35
CA ASP A 190 3.89 -9.11 4.30
C ASP A 190 3.81 -7.92 3.33
N TRP A 191 4.93 -7.20 3.15
CA TRP A 191 5.07 -6.14 2.16
C TRP A 191 5.40 -6.72 0.79
N LYS A 192 4.42 -6.65 -0.13
CA LYS A 192 4.55 -7.13 -1.52
C LYS A 192 4.92 -5.97 -2.46
N PHE A 193 6.00 -5.27 -2.14
CA PHE A 193 6.46 -4.09 -2.88
C PHE A 193 7.86 -4.31 -3.44
N THR A 194 8.15 -3.70 -4.59
CA THR A 194 9.47 -3.79 -5.25
C THR A 194 10.60 -3.27 -4.35
N HIS A 195 10.43 -2.13 -3.70
CA HIS A 195 11.42 -1.57 -2.77
C HIS A 195 11.59 -2.39 -1.49
N ALA A 196 10.52 -3.09 -1.05
CA ALA A 196 10.62 -4.05 0.05
C ALA A 196 11.48 -5.26 -0.34
N ALA A 197 11.31 -5.77 -1.56
CA ALA A 197 12.13 -6.86 -2.09
C ALA A 197 13.61 -6.45 -2.27
N ASP A 198 13.91 -5.24 -2.76
CA ASP A 198 15.30 -4.73 -2.84
C ASP A 198 15.95 -4.66 -1.45
N SER A 199 15.23 -4.07 -0.48
CA SER A 199 15.70 -3.98 0.91
C SER A 199 15.96 -5.37 1.51
N ALA A 200 15.06 -6.32 1.28
CA ALA A 200 15.22 -7.70 1.72
C ALA A 200 16.41 -8.41 1.07
N ALA A 201 16.67 -8.18 -0.22
CA ALA A 201 17.84 -8.71 -0.90
C ALA A 201 19.14 -8.23 -0.24
N ARG A 202 19.24 -6.93 0.10
CA ARG A 202 20.39 -6.37 0.84
C ARG A 202 20.56 -7.02 2.21
N ILE A 203 19.46 -7.26 2.92
CA ILE A 203 19.47 -7.95 4.23
C ILE A 203 19.99 -9.38 4.07
N VAL A 204 19.45 -10.14 3.11
CA VAL A 204 19.91 -11.52 2.85
C VAL A 204 21.38 -11.55 2.50
N ILE A 205 21.86 -10.68 1.60
CA ILE A 205 23.28 -10.61 1.23
C ILE A 205 24.14 -10.36 2.47
N LYS A 206 23.79 -9.38 3.30
CA LYS A 206 24.51 -9.06 4.54
C LYS A 206 24.54 -10.25 5.50
N ASN A 207 23.38 -10.83 5.78
CA ASN A 207 23.21 -11.89 6.77
C ASN A 207 23.83 -13.22 6.30
N THR A 208 23.84 -13.47 4.99
CA THR A 208 24.33 -14.73 4.42
C THR A 208 25.84 -14.72 4.22
N LEU A 209 26.39 -13.62 3.68
CA LEU A 209 27.79 -13.56 3.28
C LEU A 209 28.71 -12.93 4.32
N PHE A 210 28.25 -11.92 5.07
CA PHE A 210 29.13 -11.12 5.93
C PHE A 210 28.99 -11.43 7.42
N SER A 211 27.81 -11.84 7.88
CA SER A 211 27.61 -12.26 9.28
C SER A 211 28.58 -13.36 9.75
N PRO A 212 28.95 -14.37 8.95
CA PRO A 212 29.94 -15.38 9.36
C PRO A 212 31.33 -14.81 9.65
N PHE A 213 31.64 -13.62 9.15
CA PHE A 213 32.92 -12.92 9.36
C PHE A 213 32.83 -11.81 10.43
N GLY A 214 31.76 -11.76 11.22
CA GLY A 214 31.65 -10.83 12.36
C GLY A 214 31.10 -9.44 12.04
N PHE A 215 30.64 -9.17 10.81
CA PHE A 215 30.07 -7.86 10.41
C PHE A 215 28.62 -7.61 10.90
N GLY A 216 28.12 -8.46 11.79
CA GLY A 216 26.77 -8.39 12.36
C GLY A 216 25.65 -8.78 11.39
N LYS A 217 24.44 -8.87 11.93
CA LYS A 217 23.20 -9.14 11.17
C LYS A 217 22.32 -7.89 11.10
N TYR A 218 21.47 -7.82 10.08
CA TYR A 218 20.42 -6.82 9.96
C TYR A 218 19.05 -7.48 10.03
N LYS A 219 18.12 -6.83 10.75
CA LYS A 219 16.78 -7.34 10.99
C LYS A 219 15.77 -6.71 10.03
N LEU A 220 14.84 -7.51 9.54
CA LEU A 220 13.74 -7.03 8.71
C LEU A 220 12.85 -6.06 9.49
N SER A 221 12.59 -6.35 10.76
CA SER A 221 11.80 -5.52 11.67
C SER A 221 12.37 -4.12 11.94
N ASN A 222 13.62 -3.85 11.55
CA ASN A 222 14.22 -2.52 11.64
C ASN A 222 13.87 -1.62 10.43
N LEU A 223 13.26 -2.17 9.37
CA LEU A 223 12.87 -1.38 8.21
C LEU A 223 11.69 -0.46 8.55
N VAL A 224 11.75 0.76 8.02
CA VAL A 224 10.61 1.67 7.94
C VAL A 224 10.12 1.59 6.50
N MET A 225 8.96 0.97 6.30
CA MET A 225 8.42 0.69 4.97
C MET A 225 7.39 1.75 4.58
N PRO A 226 7.67 2.63 3.60
CA PRO A 226 6.64 3.44 2.97
C PRO A 226 5.89 2.63 1.90
N TRP A 227 4.69 3.06 1.54
CA TRP A 227 3.98 2.60 0.35
C TRP A 227 3.10 3.70 -0.21
N ALA A 228 2.66 3.50 -1.45
CA ALA A 228 1.66 4.33 -2.12
C ALA A 228 0.68 3.46 -2.90
N THR A 229 -0.57 3.91 -2.96
CA THR A 229 -1.58 3.48 -3.92
C THR A 229 -1.72 4.60 -4.94
N TYR A 230 -1.43 4.31 -6.20
CA TYR A 230 -1.32 5.28 -7.29
C TYR A 230 -2.67 5.56 -7.97
N THR A 231 -3.70 5.75 -7.17
CA THR A 231 -4.93 6.41 -7.62
C THR A 231 -4.68 7.92 -7.72
N ASP A 232 -5.68 8.65 -8.20
CA ASP A 232 -5.67 10.10 -8.22
C ASP A 232 -6.90 10.62 -7.46
N PRO A 233 -6.73 11.21 -6.25
CA PRO A 233 -5.46 11.43 -5.57
C PRO A 233 -4.79 10.12 -5.10
N GLU A 234 -3.47 10.17 -4.91
CA GLU A 234 -2.70 9.05 -4.38
C GLU A 234 -2.92 8.93 -2.88
N ILE A 235 -2.81 7.72 -2.33
CA ILE A 235 -2.67 7.51 -0.89
C ILE A 235 -1.27 7.00 -0.63
N ALA A 236 -0.47 7.74 0.14
CA ALA A 236 0.84 7.30 0.57
C ALA A 236 0.93 7.24 2.10
N HIS A 237 1.60 6.22 2.63
CA HIS A 237 1.72 6.00 4.06
C HIS A 237 3.11 5.52 4.45
N VAL A 238 3.52 5.86 5.67
CA VAL A 238 4.71 5.31 6.32
C VAL A 238 4.51 5.21 7.83
N GLY A 239 5.05 4.16 8.45
CA GLY A 239 5.03 3.99 9.89
C GLY A 239 3.78 3.27 10.37
N MET A 240 3.23 3.72 11.50
CA MET A 240 2.05 3.12 12.13
C MET A 240 0.82 3.99 11.95
N TYR A 241 -0.31 3.34 11.69
CA TYR A 241 -1.61 3.94 11.90
C TYR A 241 -1.88 4.19 13.39
N GLU A 242 -2.83 5.08 13.70
CA GLU A 242 -3.20 5.39 15.09
C GLU A 242 -3.59 4.15 15.88
N HIS A 243 -4.42 3.27 15.31
CA HIS A 243 -4.89 2.05 15.97
C HIS A 243 -3.74 1.06 16.26
N GLU A 244 -2.76 0.96 15.36
CA GLU A 244 -1.56 0.12 15.55
C GLU A 244 -0.64 0.68 16.63
N ALA A 245 -0.47 2.00 16.66
CA ALA A 245 0.33 2.67 17.67
C ALA A 245 -0.32 2.52 19.06
N GLN A 246 -1.64 2.67 19.17
CA GLN A 246 -2.39 2.43 20.41
C GLN A 246 -2.30 0.96 20.86
N ALA A 247 -2.40 0.00 19.93
CA ALA A 247 -2.24 -1.42 20.23
C ALA A 247 -0.84 -1.77 20.78
N LYS A 248 0.18 -0.99 20.41
CA LYS A 248 1.55 -1.08 20.97
C LYS A 248 1.75 -0.28 22.26
N GLY A 249 0.69 0.31 22.83
CA GLY A 249 0.72 1.06 24.08
C GLY A 249 1.24 2.50 23.95
N PHE A 250 1.30 3.06 22.74
CA PHE A 250 1.63 4.47 22.58
C PHE A 250 0.41 5.35 22.85
N ASN A 251 0.60 6.40 23.64
CA ASN A 251 -0.31 7.53 23.64
C ASN A 251 -0.03 8.39 22.41
N VAL A 252 -1.02 8.55 21.53
CA VAL A 252 -0.88 9.20 20.22
C VAL A 252 -1.59 10.55 20.22
N ASN A 253 -0.96 11.54 19.60
CA ASN A 253 -1.62 12.76 19.14
C ASN A 253 -1.55 12.78 17.60
N THR A 254 -2.60 13.30 16.97
CA THR A 254 -2.73 13.35 15.50
C THR A 254 -2.83 14.79 15.04
N ILE A 255 -2.04 15.15 14.02
CA ILE A 255 -2.11 16.43 13.32
C ILE A 255 -2.61 16.14 11.91
N LYS A 256 -3.63 16.89 11.46
CA LYS A 256 -4.21 16.75 10.12
C LYS A 256 -4.29 18.11 9.45
N ILE A 257 -3.64 18.26 8.30
CA ILE A 257 -3.63 19.46 7.48
C ILE A 257 -4.38 19.15 6.18
N PRO A 258 -5.55 19.75 5.93
CA PRO A 258 -6.28 19.55 4.67
C PRO A 258 -5.57 20.28 3.52
N PHE A 259 -5.57 19.70 2.33
CA PHE A 259 -4.93 20.32 1.15
C PHE A 259 -5.66 21.59 0.67
N SER A 260 -6.93 21.80 1.06
CA SER A 260 -7.64 23.08 0.94
C SER A 260 -7.03 24.23 1.75
N THR A 261 -5.97 23.99 2.51
CA THR A 261 -5.18 25.03 3.21
C THR A 261 -3.74 25.14 2.68
N VAL A 262 -3.40 24.42 1.62
CA VAL A 262 -2.08 24.42 0.98
C VAL A 262 -2.18 25.17 -0.34
N ASP A 263 -1.54 26.34 -0.42
CA ASP A 263 -1.68 27.28 -1.52
C ASP A 263 -1.42 26.64 -2.89
N ARG A 264 -0.43 25.74 -3.00
CA ARG A 264 -0.15 25.04 -4.25
C ARG A 264 -1.31 24.12 -4.68
N ALA A 265 -1.89 23.37 -3.76
CA ALA A 265 -3.03 22.50 -4.05
C ALA A 265 -4.27 23.29 -4.46
N ILE A 266 -4.51 24.44 -3.81
CA ILE A 266 -5.58 25.37 -4.22
C ILE A 266 -5.33 25.91 -5.64
N ALA A 267 -4.10 26.34 -5.92
CA ALA A 267 -3.73 26.88 -7.23
C ALA A 267 -3.87 25.85 -8.36
N ASP A 268 -3.59 24.58 -8.07
CA ASP A 268 -3.71 23.48 -9.03
C ASP A 268 -5.14 22.89 -9.10
N GLY A 269 -6.05 23.27 -8.20
CA GLY A 269 -7.39 22.70 -8.10
C GLY A 269 -7.43 21.28 -7.50
N GLU A 270 -6.37 20.90 -6.78
CA GLU A 270 -6.11 19.57 -6.23
C GLU A 270 -6.27 19.56 -4.70
N GLU A 271 -7.35 20.17 -4.21
CA GLU A 271 -7.57 20.41 -2.78
C GLU A 271 -8.06 19.17 -2.00
N GLU A 272 -8.45 18.10 -2.72
CA GLU A 272 -8.97 16.89 -2.11
C GLU A 272 -7.86 16.11 -1.39
N GLY A 273 -8.00 16.00 -0.07
CA GLY A 273 -7.14 15.17 0.76
C GLY A 273 -6.49 15.90 1.91
N PHE A 274 -5.42 15.29 2.45
CA PHE A 274 -4.74 15.81 3.63
C PHE A 274 -3.32 15.26 3.79
N VAL A 275 -2.53 15.95 4.61
CA VAL A 275 -1.38 15.37 5.33
C VAL A 275 -1.82 15.05 6.76
N LYS A 276 -1.66 13.82 7.21
CA LYS A 276 -1.97 13.36 8.56
C LYS A 276 -0.72 12.74 9.19
N ILE A 277 -0.30 13.24 10.34
CA ILE A 277 0.89 12.75 11.06
C ILE A 277 0.50 12.37 12.49
N HIS A 278 0.84 11.14 12.87
CA HIS A 278 0.74 10.63 14.22
C HIS A 278 2.07 10.82 14.96
N HIS A 279 2.04 11.40 16.15
CA HIS A 279 3.23 11.56 16.99
C HIS A 279 2.96 11.13 18.43
N LYS A 280 4.02 10.73 19.14
CA LYS A 280 3.92 10.31 20.54
C LYS A 280 3.51 11.50 21.41
N LYS A 281 2.45 11.37 22.22
CA LYS A 281 2.02 12.40 23.17
C LYS A 281 3.13 12.78 24.13
N GLY A 282 3.37 14.08 24.30
CA GLY A 282 4.46 14.63 25.11
C GLY A 282 5.84 14.58 24.45
N SER A 283 5.93 14.17 23.18
CA SER A 283 7.17 14.14 22.38
C SER A 283 6.89 14.63 20.96
N ASP A 284 7.93 15.00 20.22
CA ASP A 284 7.85 15.33 18.79
C ASP A 284 8.18 14.15 17.87
N GLN A 285 8.36 12.95 18.46
CA GLN A 285 8.62 11.71 17.74
C GLN A 285 7.44 11.33 16.84
N ILE A 286 7.70 11.29 15.54
CA ILE A 286 6.78 10.80 14.51
C ILE A 286 6.64 9.27 14.64
N LEU A 287 5.40 8.79 14.67
CA LEU A 287 5.05 7.36 14.74
C LEU A 287 4.56 6.81 13.39
N GLY A 288 3.91 7.65 12.61
CA GLY A 288 3.48 7.34 11.25
C GLY A 288 2.81 8.54 10.59
N ALA A 289 2.59 8.45 9.29
CA ALA A 289 1.95 9.49 8.50
C ALA A 289 1.21 8.91 7.30
N THR A 290 0.09 9.53 6.96
CA THR A 290 -0.70 9.28 5.75
C THR A 290 -0.83 10.58 4.98
N ILE A 291 -0.56 10.56 3.68
CA ILE A 291 -0.75 11.69 2.76
C ILE A 291 -1.74 11.24 1.69
N VAL A 292 -2.79 12.03 1.49
CA VAL A 292 -3.74 11.86 0.38
C VAL A 292 -3.68 13.12 -0.46
N ALA A 293 -3.12 13.02 -1.66
CA ALA A 293 -2.92 14.13 -2.61
C ALA A 293 -2.36 13.61 -3.94
N THR A 294 -2.37 14.46 -4.95
CA THR A 294 -1.54 14.27 -6.14
C THR A 294 -0.07 14.18 -5.73
N HIS A 295 0.67 13.21 -6.26
CA HIS A 295 2.09 12.99 -5.94
C HIS A 295 2.39 12.70 -4.45
N ALA A 296 1.43 12.14 -3.70
CA ALA A 296 1.65 11.74 -2.31
C ALA A 296 2.82 10.75 -2.13
N GLY A 297 3.03 9.86 -3.09
CA GLY A 297 4.12 8.88 -3.10
C GLY A 297 5.51 9.54 -3.17
N GLU A 298 5.63 10.70 -3.80
CA GLU A 298 6.87 11.48 -3.79
C GLU A 298 7.06 12.19 -2.44
N MET A 299 5.99 12.78 -1.89
CA MET A 299 6.01 13.53 -0.64
C MET A 299 6.32 12.66 0.60
N ILE A 300 5.84 11.41 0.65
CA ILE A 300 5.98 10.54 1.83
C ILE A 300 7.44 10.20 2.17
N SER A 301 8.35 10.32 1.19
CA SER A 301 9.78 10.05 1.35
C SER A 301 10.45 11.00 2.35
N GLU A 302 9.98 12.24 2.47
CA GLU A 302 10.48 13.18 3.49
C GLU A 302 10.15 12.69 4.90
N VAL A 303 8.89 12.29 5.14
CA VAL A 303 8.46 11.76 6.44
C VAL A 303 9.15 10.43 6.75
N THR A 304 9.34 9.58 5.73
CA THR A 304 10.11 8.33 5.83
C THR A 304 11.53 8.60 6.32
N THR A 305 12.22 9.55 5.68
CA THR A 305 13.57 9.98 6.06
C THR A 305 13.59 10.48 7.50
N ALA A 306 12.59 11.27 7.89
CA ALA A 306 12.48 11.77 9.26
C ALA A 306 12.34 10.63 10.28
N ILE A 307 11.48 9.64 10.03
CA ILE A 307 11.29 8.49 10.93
C ILE A 307 12.57 7.65 11.03
N VAL A 308 13.19 7.30 9.89
CA VAL A 308 14.43 6.50 9.82
C VAL A 308 15.56 7.15 10.62
N HIS A 309 15.69 8.48 10.52
CA HIS A 309 16.74 9.24 11.21
C HIS A 309 16.31 9.84 12.56
N LYS A 310 15.13 9.46 13.07
CA LYS A 310 14.58 9.95 14.35
C LYS A 310 14.53 11.48 14.44
N ILE A 311 14.23 12.13 13.32
CA ILE A 311 13.99 13.58 13.23
C ILE A 311 12.53 13.83 13.65
N GLY A 312 12.35 14.56 14.75
CA GLY A 312 11.04 14.94 15.26
C GLY A 312 10.42 16.15 14.54
N LEU A 313 9.13 16.38 14.81
CA LEU A 313 8.35 17.48 14.21
C LEU A 313 8.96 18.86 14.46
N SER A 314 9.62 19.09 15.61
CA SER A 314 10.26 20.39 15.89
C SER A 314 11.38 20.70 14.90
N LYS A 315 12.19 19.70 14.58
CA LYS A 315 13.30 19.83 13.63
C LYS A 315 12.77 19.90 12.20
N LEU A 316 11.73 19.13 11.87
CA LEU A 316 11.09 19.20 10.56
C LEU A 316 10.50 20.59 10.28
N SER A 317 9.88 21.24 11.28
CA SER A 317 9.38 22.62 11.18
C SER A 317 10.47 23.64 10.84
N SER A 318 11.71 23.41 11.31
CA SER A 318 12.84 24.29 11.01
C SER A 318 13.38 24.16 9.59
N VAL A 319 12.99 23.13 8.84
CA VAL A 319 13.38 22.94 7.44
C VAL A 319 12.66 23.96 6.56
N ILE A 320 13.43 24.65 5.71
CA ILE A 320 12.90 25.54 4.68
C ILE A 320 12.37 24.66 3.55
N HIS A 321 11.07 24.73 3.29
CA HIS A 321 10.44 24.08 2.15
C HIS A 321 10.30 25.11 1.01
N PRO A 322 10.53 24.71 -0.25
CA PRO A 322 10.22 25.58 -1.39
C PRO A 322 8.74 25.97 -1.42
N TYR A 323 8.46 27.22 -1.76
CA TYR A 323 7.11 27.79 -1.90
C TYR A 323 6.86 28.26 -3.34
N PRO A 324 5.67 28.01 -3.92
CA PRO A 324 4.59 27.17 -3.39
C PRO A 324 4.79 25.69 -3.77
N THR A 325 4.68 24.76 -2.82
CA THR A 325 4.68 23.29 -3.11
C THR A 325 3.63 22.55 -2.28
N GLN A 326 3.15 21.40 -2.78
CA GLN A 326 2.23 20.55 -2.00
C GLN A 326 2.91 19.97 -0.74
N ALA A 327 4.23 19.75 -0.79
CA ALA A 327 5.03 19.31 0.36
C ALA A 327 4.95 20.29 1.56
N GLU A 328 4.54 21.54 1.36
CA GLU A 328 4.26 22.46 2.47
C GLU A 328 3.15 21.98 3.41
N GLY A 329 2.31 21.02 3.00
CA GLY A 329 1.41 20.32 3.93
C GLY A 329 2.16 19.64 5.08
N ILE A 330 3.34 19.06 4.81
CA ILE A 330 4.23 18.45 5.82
C ILE A 330 4.78 19.54 6.75
N LYS A 331 5.26 20.66 6.18
CA LYS A 331 5.73 21.81 6.97
C LYS A 331 4.63 22.38 7.87
N LYS A 332 3.43 22.60 7.34
CA LYS A 332 2.26 23.09 8.10
C LYS A 332 1.91 22.15 9.24
N ALA A 333 2.04 20.83 9.06
CA ALA A 333 1.82 19.85 10.13
C ALA A 333 2.89 19.98 11.23
N ALA A 334 4.16 20.13 10.86
CA ALA A 334 5.25 20.35 11.80
C ALA A 334 5.13 21.71 12.54
N ASP A 335 4.72 22.77 11.86
CA ASP A 335 4.47 24.09 12.46
C ASP A 335 3.26 24.06 13.40
N ALA A 336 2.21 23.30 13.05
CA ALA A 336 1.06 23.07 13.93
C ALA A 336 1.49 22.40 15.25
N TYR A 337 2.41 21.42 15.18
CA TYR A 337 3.02 20.85 16.39
C TYR A 337 3.74 21.92 17.21
N ARG A 338 4.59 22.75 16.59
CA ARG A 338 5.35 23.81 17.29
C ARG A 338 4.46 24.82 18.00
N ARG A 339 3.31 25.16 17.43
CA ARG A 339 2.31 26.03 18.06
C ARG A 339 1.77 25.45 19.37
N THR A 340 1.69 24.12 19.50
CA THR A 340 1.26 23.47 20.76
C THR A 340 2.26 23.64 21.91
N LEU A 341 3.52 23.97 21.61
CA LEU A 341 4.58 24.19 22.60
C LEU A 341 4.60 25.61 23.15
N LEU A 342 3.85 26.54 22.55
CA LEU A 342 3.77 27.92 23.03
C LEU A 342 3.02 27.97 24.36
N THR A 343 3.68 28.46 25.41
CA THR A 343 3.02 28.63 26.70
C THR A 343 1.94 29.73 26.61
N PRO A 344 0.89 29.70 27.47
CA PRO A 344 -0.10 30.76 27.51
C PRO A 344 0.53 32.16 27.69
N ARG A 345 1.59 32.27 28.51
CA ARG A 345 2.33 33.53 28.70
C ARG A 345 3.04 33.99 27.43
N THR A 346 3.66 33.06 26.71
CA THR A 346 4.32 33.36 25.42
C THR A 346 3.28 33.77 24.37
N LYS A 347 2.11 33.13 24.35
CA LYS A 347 1.01 33.47 23.45
C LYS A 347 0.48 34.88 23.73
N THR A 348 0.21 35.22 24.99
CA THR A 348 -0.24 36.57 25.37
C THR A 348 0.81 37.63 25.07
N PHE A 349 2.09 37.33 25.28
CA PHE A 349 3.19 38.24 24.94
C PHE A 349 3.30 38.48 23.43
N LEU A 350 3.18 37.42 22.62
CA LEU A 350 3.17 37.52 21.16
C LEU A 350 1.95 38.30 20.66
N GLU A 351 0.76 38.05 21.20
CA GLU A 351 -0.47 38.79 20.88
C GLU A 351 -0.34 40.28 21.22
N PHE A 352 0.33 40.62 22.33
CA PHE A 352 0.63 42.00 22.70
C PHE A 352 1.61 42.66 21.73
N LEU A 353 2.68 41.97 21.34
CA LEU A 353 3.64 42.48 20.35
C LEU A 353 3.01 42.69 18.96
N THR A 354 2.11 41.80 18.53
CA THR A 354 1.38 41.97 17.25
C THR A 354 0.41 43.14 17.23
N LYS A 355 0.04 43.69 18.39
CA LYS A 355 -0.78 44.91 18.49
C LYS A 355 0.06 46.21 18.49
N LEU A 356 1.37 46.08 18.68
CA LEU A 356 2.33 47.19 18.70
C LEU A 356 3.06 47.39 17.37
N SER A 357 3.03 46.39 16.50
CA SER A 357 3.36 46.48 15.07
C SER A 357 2.12 46.83 14.27
#